data_AF-A0A1D5QXZ0-F1
#
_entry.id   AF-A0A1D5QXZ0-F1
#
_cell.length_a   1.000
_cell.length_b   1.000
_cell.length_c   1.000
_cell.angle_alpha   90.00
_cell.angle_beta   90.00
_cell.angle_gamma   90.00
#
_symmetry.space_group_name_H-M   'P 1'
#
loop_
_entity.id
_entity.type
_entity.pdbx_description
1 polymer ?
#
loop_
_entity_poly.entity_id
_entity_poly.type
_entity_poly.pdbx_seq_one_letter_code
_entity_poly.pdbx_strand_id
1 'polypeptide(L)'
;MASHRLLLLCLAGLVFVSEAGPTGVDESKCPLMVKVLDAVRGSPAVNVAVNVFKKAADETWAPFASGKTSESGELHGLTTEEEFVEGIYKVEIDTKSYWKSLGISPFHEHAEVVFTANDSGPRHYTIAALLSPYSYSTTAVVTNPKE
;
A
#
# COMPACT_ATOMS: atom_id res chain seq x y z
N MET A 1 6.91 68.03 23.97
CA MET A 1 5.90 67.12 23.39
C MET A 1 6.62 66.07 22.57
N ALA A 2 6.26 64.81 22.81
CA ALA A 2 7.11 63.64 22.65
C ALA A 2 7.38 63.19 21.20
N SER A 3 8.57 62.62 21.01
CA SER A 3 9.03 61.86 19.85
C SER A 3 8.15 60.63 19.60
N HIS A 4 7.72 60.42 18.35
CA HIS A 4 7.17 59.13 17.91
C HIS A 4 8.00 58.57 16.76
N ARG A 5 8.86 57.62 17.16
CA ARG A 5 9.57 56.66 16.32
C ARG A 5 8.53 55.75 15.66
N LEU A 6 8.49 55.68 14.34
CA LEU A 6 7.74 54.64 13.65
C LEU A 6 8.72 53.48 13.31
N LEU A 7 8.62 52.43 14.13
CA LEU A 7 9.34 51.17 13.98
C LEU A 7 8.98 50.50 12.64
N LEU A 8 9.98 50.14 11.85
CA LEU A 8 9.88 49.09 10.84
C LEU A 8 9.71 47.74 11.56
N LEU A 9 8.54 47.12 11.43
CA LEU A 9 8.30 45.74 11.82
C LEU A 9 8.40 44.86 10.57
N CYS A 10 9.59 44.30 10.32
CA CYS A 10 9.75 43.18 9.40
C CYS A 10 9.13 41.94 10.06
N LEU A 11 7.92 41.55 9.64
CA LEU A 11 7.40 40.22 9.94
C LEU A 11 8.17 39.20 9.08
N ALA A 12 9.14 38.52 9.69
CA ALA A 12 9.71 37.31 9.13
C ALA A 12 8.65 36.20 9.23
N GLY A 13 8.03 35.86 8.09
CA GLY A 13 7.21 34.67 7.99
C GLY A 13 8.08 33.42 8.12
N LEU A 14 7.90 32.68 9.22
CA LEU A 14 8.40 31.32 9.34
C LEU A 14 7.63 30.44 8.34
N VAL A 15 8.20 30.27 7.15
CA VAL A 15 7.81 29.20 6.23
C VAL A 15 8.28 27.90 6.86
N PHE A 16 7.36 27.17 7.50
CA PHE A 16 7.60 25.76 7.81
C PHE A 16 7.58 25.00 6.48
N VAL A 17 8.75 24.89 5.86
CA VAL A 17 8.97 23.90 4.80
C VAL A 17 8.96 22.54 5.49
N SER A 18 7.83 21.85 5.43
CA SER A 18 7.78 20.43 5.79
C SER A 18 8.55 19.67 4.72
N GLU A 19 9.85 19.46 4.91
CA GLU A 19 10.56 18.41 4.18
C GLU A 19 9.96 17.07 4.61
N ALA A 20 9.02 16.56 3.81
CA ALA A 20 8.79 15.14 3.76
C ALA A 20 10.07 14.52 3.19
N GLY A 21 10.97 14.08 4.09
CA GLY A 21 12.14 13.33 3.69
C GLY A 21 11.71 12.11 2.86
N PRO A 22 12.45 11.73 1.82
CA PRO A 22 12.15 10.51 1.09
C PRO A 22 12.30 9.35 2.07
N THR A 23 11.20 8.69 2.39
CA THR A 23 11.24 7.35 2.99
C THR A 23 11.65 6.40 1.86
N GLY A 24 12.92 6.52 1.45
CA GLY A 24 13.56 5.61 0.52
C GLY A 24 13.80 4.28 1.23
N VAL A 25 12.73 3.51 1.41
CA VAL A 25 12.90 2.06 1.25
C VAL A 25 13.42 1.90 -0.17
N ASP A 26 14.54 1.22 -0.32
CA ASP A 26 15.14 0.86 -1.60
C ASP A 26 14.08 0.16 -2.45
N GLU A 27 13.34 0.93 -3.29
CA GLU A 27 12.26 0.41 -4.13
C GLU A 27 12.75 -0.70 -5.06
N SER A 28 14.07 -0.75 -5.29
CA SER A 28 14.78 -1.74 -6.09
C SER A 28 14.71 -3.18 -5.56
N LYS A 29 14.07 -3.48 -4.41
CA LYS A 29 14.06 -4.83 -3.79
C LYS A 29 12.68 -5.34 -3.33
N CYS A 30 11.59 -4.74 -3.81
CA CYS A 30 10.24 -5.12 -3.39
C CYS A 30 9.50 -5.84 -4.54
N PRO A 31 9.72 -7.15 -4.75
CA PRO A 31 9.12 -7.86 -5.88
C PRO A 31 7.59 -8.01 -5.78
N LEU A 32 7.01 -7.81 -4.59
CA LEU A 32 5.57 -7.75 -4.38
C LEU A 32 5.22 -6.62 -3.39
N MET A 33 4.50 -5.61 -3.90
CA MET A 33 3.98 -4.48 -3.14
C MET A 33 2.45 -4.44 -3.22
N VAL A 34 1.79 -4.02 -2.15
CA VAL A 34 0.33 -3.83 -2.12
C VAL A 34 0.02 -2.37 -1.77
N LYS A 35 -0.83 -1.71 -2.57
CA LYS A 35 -1.30 -0.35 -2.34
C LYS A 35 -2.82 -0.33 -2.22
N VAL A 36 -3.34 0.25 -1.14
CA VAL A 36 -4.78 0.29 -0.86
C VAL A 36 -5.24 1.72 -0.64
N LEU A 37 -6.29 2.11 -1.37
CA LEU A 37 -6.89 3.44 -1.32
C LEU A 37 -8.36 3.34 -0.91
N ASP A 38 -8.84 4.35 -0.20
CA ASP A 38 -10.22 4.52 0.22
C ASP A 38 -10.90 5.60 -0.65
N ALA A 39 -11.85 5.18 -1.48
CA ALA A 39 -12.58 6.08 -2.39
C ALA A 39 -13.62 6.95 -1.68
N VAL A 40 -14.07 6.58 -0.47
CA VAL A 40 -15.04 7.35 0.31
C VAL A 40 -14.37 8.55 0.96
N ARG A 41 -13.19 8.35 1.55
CA ARG A 41 -12.42 9.40 2.22
C ARG A 41 -11.45 10.12 1.28
N GLY A 42 -11.17 9.57 0.09
CA GLY A 42 -10.22 10.11 -0.86
C GLY A 42 -8.77 10.07 -0.33
N SER A 43 -8.42 9.02 0.42
CA SER A 43 -7.14 8.91 1.11
C SER A 43 -6.62 7.46 1.11
N PRO A 44 -5.35 7.22 1.48
CA PRO A 44 -4.87 5.86 1.66
C PRO A 44 -5.67 5.08 2.73
N ALA A 45 -5.86 3.79 2.50
CA ALA A 45 -6.46 2.90 3.48
C ALA A 45 -5.36 2.37 4.40
N VAL A 46 -5.26 2.96 5.59
CA VAL A 46 -4.19 2.70 6.57
C VAL A 46 -4.54 1.51 7.46
N ASN A 47 -3.53 0.76 7.88
CA ASN A 47 -3.63 -0.36 8.83
C ASN A 47 -4.56 -1.50 8.37
N VAL A 48 -4.69 -1.68 7.06
CA VAL A 48 -5.44 -2.78 6.43
C VAL A 48 -4.59 -4.03 6.48
N ALA A 49 -5.11 -5.12 7.05
CA ALA A 49 -4.40 -6.40 7.07
C ALA A 49 -4.37 -7.03 5.68
N VAL A 50 -3.22 -7.58 5.31
CA VAL A 50 -2.98 -8.27 4.05
C VAL A 50 -2.32 -9.60 4.34
N ASN A 51 -2.88 -10.67 3.78
CA ASN A 51 -2.31 -12.02 3.81
C ASN A 51 -1.98 -12.46 2.39
N VAL A 52 -0.80 -13.04 2.21
CA VAL A 52 -0.34 -13.59 0.94
C VAL A 52 -0.20 -15.10 1.10
N PHE A 53 -0.69 -15.83 0.11
CA PHE A 53 -0.62 -17.28 0.02
C PHE A 53 0.03 -17.69 -1.28
N LYS A 54 0.72 -18.83 -1.26
CA LYS A 54 1.20 -19.51 -2.45
C LYS A 54 0.44 -20.82 -2.62
N LYS A 55 0.03 -21.13 -3.85
CA LYS A 55 -0.61 -22.40 -4.16
C LYS A 55 0.43 -23.53 -4.12
N ALA A 56 0.18 -24.53 -3.26
CA ALA A 56 1.01 -25.71 -3.13
C ALA A 56 0.69 -26.75 -4.22
N ALA A 57 1.54 -27.78 -4.34
CA ALA A 57 1.40 -28.83 -5.35
C ALA A 57 0.15 -29.71 -5.17
N ASP A 58 -0.41 -29.75 -3.97
CA ASP A 58 -1.67 -30.42 -3.64
C ASP A 58 -2.91 -29.51 -3.82
N GLU A 59 -2.75 -28.40 -4.55
CA GLU A 59 -3.77 -27.38 -4.82
C GLU A 59 -4.27 -26.61 -3.59
N THR A 60 -3.64 -26.79 -2.42
CA THR A 60 -3.96 -26.02 -1.21
C THR A 60 -3.25 -24.66 -1.18
N TRP A 61 -3.77 -23.74 -0.36
CA TRP A 61 -3.14 -22.43 -0.15
C TRP A 61 -2.24 -22.48 1.08
N ALA A 62 -0.93 -22.35 0.88
CA ALA A 62 0.05 -22.25 1.95
C ALA A 62 0.29 -20.78 2.31
N PRO A 63 0.33 -20.39 3.61
CA PRO A 63 0.74 -19.06 4.01
C PRO A 63 2.12 -18.71 3.47
N PHE A 64 2.27 -17.51 2.92
CA PHE A 64 3.52 -17.05 2.30
C PHE A 64 4.06 -15.81 3.01
N ALA A 65 3.24 -14.78 3.17
CA ALA A 65 3.61 -13.54 3.86
C ALA A 65 2.38 -12.85 4.45
N SER A 66 2.58 -11.91 5.37
CA SER A 66 1.50 -11.06 5.88
C SER A 66 2.02 -9.72 6.36
N GLY A 67 1.15 -8.73 6.45
CA GLY A 67 1.49 -7.42 6.96
C GLY A 67 0.28 -6.50 7.04
N LYS A 68 0.54 -5.21 7.26
CA LYS A 68 -0.49 -4.18 7.25
C LYS A 68 -0.04 -2.96 6.46
N THR A 69 -0.97 -2.32 5.77
CA THR A 69 -0.68 -1.08 5.04
C THR A 69 -0.25 0.03 6.00
N SER A 70 0.75 0.79 5.59
CA SER A 70 1.28 1.94 6.31
C SER A 70 0.40 3.20 6.12
N GLU A 71 0.85 4.34 6.63
CA GLU A 71 0.19 5.65 6.47
C GLU A 71 0.04 6.08 5.00
N SER A 72 0.90 5.59 4.09
CA SER A 72 0.77 5.83 2.64
C SER A 72 -0.20 4.85 1.95
N GLY A 73 -0.82 3.94 2.72
CA GLY A 73 -1.66 2.84 2.22
C GLY A 73 -0.87 1.74 1.53
N GLU A 74 0.45 1.74 1.66
CA GLU A 74 1.33 0.76 1.02
C GLU A 74 1.84 -0.27 2.02
N LEU A 75 2.04 -1.48 1.54
CA LEU A 75 2.71 -2.56 2.22
C LEU A 75 3.84 -3.06 1.32
N HIS A 76 5.06 -2.85 1.80
CA HIS A 76 6.32 -3.28 1.19
C HIS A 76 6.95 -4.42 1.99
N GLY A 77 7.99 -5.05 1.45
CA GLY A 77 8.80 -6.02 2.19
C GLY A 77 8.07 -7.32 2.52
N LEU A 78 7.12 -7.74 1.67
CA LEU A 78 6.40 -9.00 1.83
C LEU A 78 7.26 -10.24 1.56
N THR A 79 8.29 -10.12 0.74
CA THR A 79 9.15 -11.23 0.29
C THR A 79 10.42 -10.68 -0.34
N THR A 80 11.42 -11.54 -0.55
CA THR A 80 12.60 -11.23 -1.39
C THR A 80 12.46 -11.82 -2.80
N GLU A 81 13.35 -11.44 -3.73
CA GLU A 81 13.38 -11.99 -5.09
C GLU A 81 13.67 -13.49 -5.10
N GLU A 82 14.49 -13.98 -4.16
CA GLU A 82 14.85 -15.39 -4.04
C GLU A 82 13.68 -16.26 -3.55
N GLU A 83 12.85 -15.73 -2.64
CA GLU A 83 11.69 -16.44 -2.10
C GLU A 83 10.48 -16.36 -3.04
N PHE A 84 10.36 -15.27 -3.80
CA PHE A 84 9.25 -15.02 -4.72
C PHE A 84 9.45 -15.72 -6.07
N VAL A 85 9.49 -17.05 -6.03
CA VAL A 85 9.69 -17.88 -7.22
C VAL A 85 8.41 -18.06 -8.03
N GLU A 86 8.51 -18.71 -9.20
CA GLU A 86 7.37 -19.07 -10.03
C GLU A 86 6.25 -19.77 -9.22
N GLY A 87 5.00 -19.40 -9.50
CA GLY A 87 3.82 -20.04 -8.93
C GLY A 87 2.56 -19.20 -9.00
N ILE A 88 1.46 -19.76 -8.48
CA ILE A 88 0.20 -19.04 -8.32
C ILE A 88 0.15 -18.47 -6.90
N TYR A 89 -0.06 -17.17 -6.81
CA TYR A 89 -0.17 -16.45 -5.54
C TYR A 89 -1.57 -15.89 -5.37
N LYS A 90 -1.97 -15.74 -4.10
CA LYS A 90 -3.19 -15.08 -3.69
C LYS A 90 -2.86 -13.99 -2.68
N VAL A 91 -3.33 -12.77 -2.95
CA VAL A 91 -3.32 -11.64 -2.01
C VAL A 91 -4.74 -11.43 -1.51
N GLU A 92 -4.92 -11.53 -0.20
CA GLU A 92 -6.17 -11.31 0.52
C GLU A 92 -6.06 -10.02 1.34
N ILE A 93 -6.96 -9.08 1.12
CA ILE A 93 -7.01 -7.78 1.80
C ILE A 93 -8.24 -7.77 2.72
N ASP A 94 -8.03 -7.60 4.03
CA ASP A 94 -9.10 -7.59 5.04
C ASP A 94 -9.88 -6.26 5.02
N THR A 95 -10.68 -6.09 3.98
CA THR A 95 -11.53 -4.92 3.77
C THR A 95 -12.67 -4.85 4.79
N LYS A 96 -13.13 -6.00 5.30
CA LYS A 96 -14.23 -6.04 6.27
C LYS A 96 -13.84 -5.43 7.59
N SER A 97 -12.69 -5.83 8.15
CA SER A 97 -12.20 -5.24 9.40
C SER A 97 -11.87 -3.76 9.24
N TYR A 98 -11.31 -3.38 8.09
CA TYR A 98 -11.05 -1.97 7.76
C TYR A 98 -12.32 -1.12 7.85
N TRP A 99 -13.38 -1.48 7.12
CA TRP A 99 -14.63 -0.70 7.15
C TRP A 99 -15.33 -0.74 8.51
N LYS A 100 -15.30 -1.88 9.20
CA LYS A 100 -15.84 -1.99 10.56
C LYS A 100 -15.13 -1.08 11.55
N SER A 101 -13.81 -0.90 11.42
CA SER A 101 -13.05 0.02 12.27
C SER A 101 -13.50 1.48 12.10
N LEU A 102 -14.10 1.81 10.95
CA LEU A 102 -14.69 3.12 10.64
C LEU A 102 -16.20 3.17 10.95
N GLY A 103 -16.76 2.15 11.60
CA GLY A 103 -18.19 2.08 11.93
C GLY A 103 -19.10 1.81 10.74
N ILE A 104 -18.56 1.34 9.61
CA ILE A 104 -19.32 1.03 8.39
C ILE A 104 -19.52 -0.48 8.30
N SER A 105 -20.73 -0.91 7.93
CA SER A 105 -20.99 -2.31 7.56
C SER A 105 -20.73 -2.49 6.06
N PRO A 106 -19.64 -3.16 5.65
CA PRO A 106 -19.35 -3.41 4.25
C PRO A 106 -20.09 -4.65 3.73
N PHE A 107 -20.12 -4.81 2.41
CA PHE A 107 -20.69 -5.98 1.74
C PHE A 107 -19.73 -7.17 1.68
N HIS A 108 -18.47 -6.92 1.31
CA HIS A 108 -17.47 -7.96 1.07
C HIS A 108 -16.84 -8.43 2.39
N GLU A 109 -16.52 -9.72 2.49
CA GLU A 109 -15.75 -10.29 3.62
C GLU A 109 -14.27 -9.93 3.54
N HIS A 110 -13.71 -9.87 2.33
CA HIS A 110 -12.36 -9.44 2.00
C HIS A 110 -12.31 -9.15 0.49
N ALA A 111 -11.23 -8.55 0.02
CA ALA A 111 -10.90 -8.49 -1.41
C ALA A 111 -9.79 -9.51 -1.71
N GLU A 112 -9.91 -10.24 -2.82
CA GLU A 112 -8.95 -11.26 -3.22
C GLU A 112 -8.38 -10.96 -4.62
N VAL A 113 -7.07 -11.18 -4.79
CA VAL A 113 -6.38 -11.12 -6.08
C VAL A 113 -5.55 -12.38 -6.26
N VAL A 114 -5.85 -13.19 -7.27
CA VAL A 114 -5.13 -14.42 -7.60
C VAL A 114 -4.44 -14.29 -8.95
N PHE A 115 -3.15 -14.61 -9.01
CA PHE A 115 -2.35 -14.43 -10.22
C PHE A 115 -1.18 -15.41 -10.29
N THR A 116 -0.74 -15.70 -11.52
CA THR A 116 0.54 -16.38 -11.76
C THR A 116 1.66 -15.36 -11.72
N ALA A 117 2.73 -15.66 -10.98
CA ALA A 117 3.93 -14.83 -10.89
C ALA A 117 5.14 -15.57 -11.48
N ASN A 118 6.03 -14.79 -12.10
CA ASN A 118 7.39 -15.18 -12.50
C ASN A 118 7.53 -16.40 -13.45
N ASP A 119 6.47 -16.77 -14.16
CA ASP A 119 6.46 -17.83 -15.20
C ASP A 119 7.35 -17.49 -16.41
N SER A 120 7.61 -16.21 -16.63
CA SER A 120 8.50 -15.69 -17.67
C SER A 120 9.76 -15.03 -17.08
N GLY A 121 10.20 -15.47 -15.91
CA GLY A 121 11.30 -14.90 -15.15
C GLY A 121 10.88 -13.83 -14.12
N PRO A 122 11.80 -13.40 -13.23
CA PRO A 122 11.48 -12.48 -12.15
C PRO A 122 10.93 -11.13 -12.63
N ARG A 123 9.83 -10.69 -12.03
CA ARG A 123 9.19 -9.38 -12.25
C ARG A 123 8.79 -8.76 -10.91
N HIS A 124 8.60 -7.44 -10.90
CA HIS A 124 8.06 -6.75 -9.73
C HIS A 124 6.58 -6.45 -9.93
N TYR A 125 5.78 -6.67 -8.88
CA TYR A 125 4.34 -6.59 -8.91
C TYR A 125 3.85 -5.55 -7.90
N THR A 126 3.06 -4.60 -8.36
CA THR A 126 2.24 -3.74 -7.50
C THR A 126 0.78 -4.12 -7.64
N ILE A 127 0.18 -4.64 -6.58
CA ILE A 127 -1.25 -4.90 -6.50
C ILE A 127 -1.93 -3.68 -5.88
N ALA A 128 -2.72 -2.95 -6.67
CA ALA A 128 -3.43 -1.78 -6.21
C ALA A 128 -4.93 -2.06 -6.06
N ALA A 129 -5.51 -1.70 -4.90
CA ALA A 129 -6.93 -1.83 -4.61
C ALA A 129 -7.55 -0.48 -4.26
N LEU A 130 -8.69 -0.15 -4.88
CA LEU A 130 -9.50 1.02 -4.54
C LEU A 130 -10.80 0.55 -3.90
N LEU A 131 -11.03 0.94 -2.65
CA LEU A 131 -12.10 0.41 -1.82
C LEU A 131 -13.27 1.38 -1.71
N SER A 132 -14.48 0.82 -1.74
CA SER A 132 -15.72 1.39 -1.22
C SER A 132 -16.45 0.31 -0.40
N PRO A 133 -17.39 0.65 0.50
CA PRO A 133 -18.02 -0.35 1.35
C PRO A 133 -18.77 -1.46 0.59
N TYR A 134 -19.29 -1.15 -0.61
CA TYR A 134 -20.06 -2.07 -1.47
C TYR A 134 -19.40 -2.36 -2.83
N SER A 135 -18.16 -1.92 -3.03
CA SER A 135 -17.44 -2.15 -4.28
C SER A 135 -15.94 -2.08 -4.01
N TYR A 136 -15.15 -2.87 -4.72
CA TYR A 136 -13.73 -2.62 -4.83
C TYR A 136 -13.31 -2.82 -6.28
N SER A 137 -12.27 -2.12 -6.70
CA SER A 137 -11.55 -2.45 -7.92
C SER A 137 -10.12 -2.84 -7.56
N THR A 138 -9.57 -3.75 -8.34
CA THR A 138 -8.18 -4.17 -8.23
C THR A 138 -7.52 -4.03 -9.60
N THR A 139 -6.24 -3.65 -9.60
CA THR A 139 -5.39 -3.59 -10.78
C THR A 139 -3.97 -4.00 -10.41
N ALA A 140 -3.18 -4.39 -11.41
CA ALA A 140 -1.79 -4.74 -11.23
C ALA A 140 -0.90 -3.87 -12.12
N VAL A 141 0.22 -3.41 -11.58
CA VAL A 141 1.35 -2.88 -12.36
C VAL A 141 2.47 -3.91 -12.27
N VAL A 142 2.99 -4.32 -13.42
CA VAL A 142 4.04 -5.34 -13.52
C VAL A 142 5.22 -4.75 -14.26
N THR A 143 6.39 -4.72 -13.63
CA THR A 143 7.62 -4.17 -14.19
C THR A 143 8.72 -5.23 -14.27
N ASN A 144 9.66 -5.05 -15.19
CA ASN A 144 10.84 -5.89 -15.26
C ASN A 144 11.90 -5.33 -14.29
N PRO A 145 12.70 -6.17 -13.61
CA PRO A 145 13.72 -5.70 -12.65
C PRO A 145 14.87 -4.87 -13.28
N LYS A 146 14.89 -4.70 -14.60
CA LYS A 146 16.00 -4.13 -15.38
C LYS A 146 15.66 -2.80 -16.06
N GLU A 147 14.52 -2.19 -15.73
CA GLU A 147 14.15 -0.84 -16.24
C GLU A 147 14.30 0.22 -15.16
#